data_AF-R1D7C9-F1
#
_entry.id   AF-R1D7C9-F1
#
_cell.length_a   1.000
_cell.length_b   1.000
_cell.length_c   1.000
_cell.angle_alpha   90.00
_cell.angle_beta   90.00
_cell.angle_gamma   90.00
#
_symmetry.space_group_name_H-M   'P 1'
#
loop_
_entity.id
_entity.type
_entity.pdbx_description
1 polymer ?
#
loop_
_entity_poly.entity_id
_entity_poly.type
_entity_poly.pdbx_seq_one_letter_code
_entity_poly.pdbx_strand_id
1 'polypeptide(L)'
;MLSRVSVVLLLASTASAISLRGRAWQRRGVYGRGRTDMPSVAEVSAAVGVPAPWEAPRWVWSGAWKVHKRVLPHLHSWDRAAPADTCVNLVVVWLKAIAGNRRGEGTADGGAAYAMLPHFTRRVVAWPLCYLYPRLHHANVALRTAYLDQQVERELSAAGQRPTRVVVLGAGFDTRALRLGAAHASASWAEVDLPDVIAQKKRLLARASRRRPQLAAAGLPSFHAANLSDAGAARSALREAVRAGGGDARGRRVLYVCEALLIYLPEPQAAALLRSAVEEAAGAGAGAVTFAFADKLPAMREGRGYSPGPPEELPGTPRRAAGGAGAAGPAPSSAFADAAAELRKAGLALEEETWQPKPGLARHMGVARRL
;
A
#
# COMPACT_ATOMS: atom_id res chain seq x y z
N MET A 1 35.12 -40.26 -21.62
CA MET A 1 35.41 -40.21 -20.17
C MET A 1 35.58 -38.75 -19.76
N LEU A 2 34.98 -38.38 -18.63
CA LEU A 2 34.74 -37.01 -18.14
C LEU A 2 36.01 -36.19 -17.87
N SER A 3 36.01 -34.92 -18.26
CA SER A 3 36.82 -33.86 -17.62
C SER A 3 36.18 -32.49 -17.91
N ARG A 4 35.32 -32.00 -17.01
CA ARG A 4 35.58 -30.93 -16.04
C ARG A 4 36.09 -29.63 -16.67
N VAL A 5 35.15 -28.80 -17.11
CA VAL A 5 35.35 -27.38 -17.43
C VAL A 5 35.29 -26.58 -16.14
N SER A 6 36.40 -25.92 -15.80
CA SER A 6 36.53 -24.97 -14.70
C SER A 6 35.86 -23.64 -15.09
N VAL A 7 34.70 -23.34 -14.49
CA VAL A 7 34.14 -21.98 -14.40
C VAL A 7 33.94 -21.68 -12.92
N VAL A 8 35.04 -21.27 -12.27
CA VAL A 8 35.03 -20.70 -10.92
C VAL A 8 36.02 -19.56 -10.95
N LEU A 9 35.56 -18.34 -11.27
CA LEU A 9 36.12 -17.05 -10.81
C LEU A 9 35.40 -15.88 -11.51
N LEU A 10 34.14 -15.61 -11.15
CA LEU A 10 33.49 -14.31 -11.43
C LEU A 10 32.20 -14.07 -10.62
N LEU A 11 32.18 -14.46 -9.35
CA LEU A 11 31.06 -14.17 -8.42
C LEU A 11 31.57 -13.77 -7.03
N ALA A 12 32.42 -12.74 -6.98
CA ALA A 12 32.83 -12.12 -5.72
C ALA A 12 32.92 -10.60 -5.88
N SER A 13 31.79 -9.92 -6.15
CA SER A 13 31.71 -8.45 -5.98
C SER A 13 30.29 -7.85 -5.86
N THR A 14 29.26 -8.59 -5.40
CA THR A 14 27.91 -8.00 -5.20
C THR A 14 27.22 -8.37 -3.88
N ALA A 15 27.88 -9.09 -2.97
CA ALA A 15 27.24 -9.57 -1.73
C ALA A 15 27.24 -8.58 -0.55
N SER A 16 27.87 -7.40 -0.63
CA SER A 16 28.08 -6.53 0.55
C SER A 16 27.05 -5.41 0.78
N ALA A 17 25.99 -5.28 -0.02
CA ALA A 17 24.99 -4.20 0.17
C ALA A 17 23.68 -4.63 0.87
N ILE A 18 23.46 -5.94 1.08
CA ILE A 18 22.11 -6.46 1.38
C ILE A 18 21.90 -6.77 2.88
N SER A 19 22.95 -6.83 3.69
CA SER A 19 22.86 -7.25 5.10
C SER A 19 22.35 -6.18 6.09
N LEU A 20 22.16 -4.92 5.69
CA LEU A 20 21.71 -3.85 6.61
C LEU A 20 20.21 -3.53 6.52
N ARG A 21 19.48 -4.05 5.51
CA ARG A 21 18.05 -3.75 5.29
C ARG A 21 17.07 -4.61 6.12
N GLY A 22 17.56 -5.63 6.84
CA GLY A 22 16.72 -6.58 7.59
C GLY A 22 16.11 -6.06 8.90
N ARG A 23 16.55 -4.91 9.43
CA ARG A 23 16.21 -4.46 10.81
C ARG A 23 15.25 -3.26 10.91
N ALA A 24 14.93 -2.58 9.81
CA ALA A 24 14.01 -1.43 9.83
C ALA A 24 12.58 -1.80 10.29
N TRP A 25 12.15 -3.05 10.07
CA TRP A 25 10.79 -3.51 10.40
C TRP A 25 10.59 -3.85 11.89
N GLN A 26 11.68 -4.04 12.66
CA GLN A 26 11.60 -4.46 14.06
C GLN A 26 11.37 -3.30 15.04
N ARG A 27 11.69 -2.06 14.64
CA ARG A 27 11.45 -0.83 15.44
C ARG A 27 10.03 -0.26 15.25
N ARG A 28 9.03 -1.10 14.93
CA ARG A 28 7.65 -0.65 14.76
C ARG A 28 7.10 -0.16 16.10
N GLY A 29 6.89 1.16 16.17
CA GLY A 29 6.47 1.91 17.34
C GLY A 29 5.29 1.32 18.09
N VAL A 30 5.47 1.25 19.42
CA VAL A 30 4.38 1.51 20.34
C VAL A 30 4.06 2.99 20.14
N TYR A 31 2.92 3.30 19.51
CA TYR A 31 2.37 4.64 19.70
C TYR A 31 1.94 4.68 21.16
N GLY A 32 2.41 5.71 21.86
CA GLY A 32 2.35 5.79 23.31
C GLY A 32 0.94 5.46 23.81
N ARG A 33 0.88 4.61 24.84
CA ARG A 33 -0.27 4.63 25.76
C ARG A 33 -0.47 6.11 26.12
N GLY A 34 -1.57 6.74 25.68
CA GLY A 34 -1.85 8.15 25.95
C GLY A 34 -2.27 9.03 24.77
N ARG A 35 -2.24 8.56 23.52
CA ARG A 35 -2.91 9.29 22.41
C ARG A 35 -4.38 8.91 22.35
N THR A 36 -5.24 9.78 22.89
CA THR A 36 -6.71 9.69 22.84
C THR A 36 -7.29 10.19 21.52
N ASP A 37 -6.47 10.81 20.65
CA ASP A 37 -6.87 11.39 19.37
C ASP A 37 -6.87 10.39 18.19
N MET A 38 -6.62 9.11 18.44
CA MET A 38 -6.61 8.07 17.41
C MET A 38 -7.87 7.20 17.49
N PRO A 39 -8.56 6.96 16.35
CA PRO A 39 -9.66 6.03 16.29
C PRO A 39 -9.16 4.61 16.59
N SER A 40 -10.03 3.83 17.20
CA SER A 40 -9.87 2.40 17.37
C SER A 40 -9.82 1.68 16.02
N VAL A 41 -9.24 0.48 16.00
CA VAL A 41 -9.22 -0.34 14.79
C VAL A 41 -10.63 -0.76 14.37
N ALA A 42 -11.55 -0.91 15.33
CA ALA A 42 -12.95 -1.20 15.07
C ALA A 42 -13.64 -0.06 14.31
N GLU A 43 -13.44 1.19 14.72
CA GLU A 43 -14.02 2.38 14.06
C GLU A 43 -13.55 2.50 12.61
N VAL A 44 -12.25 2.35 12.36
CA VAL A 44 -11.72 2.40 10.98
C VAL A 44 -12.17 1.20 10.15
N SER A 45 -12.31 0.03 10.77
CA SER A 45 -12.86 -1.16 10.09
C SER A 45 -14.30 -0.93 9.67
N ALA A 46 -15.12 -0.34 10.55
CA ALA A 46 -16.49 0.04 10.25
C ALA A 46 -16.55 1.11 9.13
N ALA A 47 -15.71 2.14 9.21
CA ALA A 47 -15.64 3.20 8.18
C ALA A 47 -15.28 2.68 6.78
N VAL A 48 -14.47 1.62 6.72
CA VAL A 48 -14.05 0.98 5.46
C VAL A 48 -14.94 -0.22 5.08
N GLY A 49 -15.94 -0.59 5.90
CA GLY A 49 -16.84 -1.70 5.60
C GLY A 49 -16.14 -3.07 5.60
N VAL A 50 -15.10 -3.23 6.42
CA VAL A 50 -14.42 -4.52 6.61
C VAL A 50 -14.59 -4.97 8.06
N PRO A 51 -14.79 -6.27 8.34
CA PRO A 51 -14.93 -6.68 9.73
C PRO A 51 -13.63 -6.50 10.52
N ALA A 52 -13.77 -6.02 11.76
CA ALA A 52 -12.66 -5.64 12.63
C ALA A 52 -11.69 -6.81 12.87
N PRO A 53 -10.37 -6.54 12.98
CA PRO A 53 -9.43 -7.57 13.38
C PRO A 53 -9.71 -8.05 14.79
N TRP A 54 -9.26 -9.26 15.08
CA TRP A 54 -9.11 -9.70 16.45
C TRP A 54 -8.00 -8.90 17.14
N GLU A 55 -8.32 -8.32 18.29
CA GLU A 55 -7.33 -7.70 19.17
C GLU A 55 -6.43 -8.79 19.75
N ALA A 56 -5.19 -8.84 19.28
CA ALA A 56 -4.19 -9.78 19.75
C ALA A 56 -2.94 -9.03 20.23
N PRO A 57 -2.26 -9.52 21.28
CA PRO A 57 -0.99 -8.95 21.74
C PRO A 57 0.07 -8.92 20.63
N ARG A 58 0.99 -7.95 20.68
CA ARG A 58 2.06 -7.75 19.67
C ARG A 58 2.89 -9.02 19.40
N TRP A 59 3.12 -9.84 20.42
CA TRP A 59 3.91 -11.06 20.27
C TRP A 59 3.19 -12.11 19.41
N VAL A 60 1.84 -12.19 19.47
CA VAL A 60 1.02 -13.05 18.61
C VAL A 60 1.18 -12.64 17.15
N TRP A 61 1.05 -11.35 16.87
CA TRP A 61 1.25 -10.78 15.53
C TRP A 61 2.66 -11.05 14.98
N SER A 62 3.67 -10.84 15.82
CA SER A 62 5.06 -11.11 15.44
C SER A 62 5.30 -12.59 15.17
N GLY A 63 4.75 -13.47 16.00
CA GLY A 63 4.82 -14.92 15.83
C GLY A 63 4.17 -15.38 14.54
N ALA A 64 2.92 -14.97 14.32
CA ALA A 64 2.16 -15.21 13.09
C ALA A 64 2.94 -14.85 11.82
N TRP A 65 3.53 -13.65 11.81
CA TRP A 65 4.33 -13.18 10.68
C TRP A 65 5.62 -13.98 10.47
N LYS A 66 6.32 -14.33 11.56
CA LYS A 66 7.53 -15.18 11.52
C LYS A 66 7.22 -16.58 10.99
N VAL A 67 6.13 -17.19 11.45
CA VAL A 67 5.67 -18.51 10.99
C VAL A 67 5.36 -18.46 9.50
N HIS A 68 4.55 -17.49 9.07
CA HIS A 68 4.20 -17.36 7.65
C HIS A 68 5.45 -17.18 6.76
N LYS A 69 6.41 -16.34 7.18
CA LYS A 69 7.68 -16.18 6.47
C LYS A 69 8.49 -17.47 6.35
N ARG A 70 8.50 -18.32 7.39
CA ARG A 70 9.18 -19.62 7.38
C ARG A 70 8.49 -20.63 6.46
N VAL A 71 7.15 -20.58 6.40
CA VAL A 71 6.35 -21.49 5.57
C VAL A 71 6.37 -21.10 4.10
N LEU A 72 6.53 -19.81 3.77
CA LEU A 72 6.41 -19.30 2.41
C LEU A 72 7.31 -19.99 1.36
N PRO A 73 8.61 -20.27 1.62
CA PRO A 73 9.44 -21.02 0.67
C PRO A 73 8.86 -22.39 0.32
N HIS A 74 8.28 -23.09 1.30
CA HIS A 74 7.64 -24.40 1.08
C HIS A 74 6.34 -24.27 0.28
N LEU A 75 5.59 -23.18 0.45
CA LEU A 75 4.39 -22.93 -0.37
C LEU A 75 4.73 -22.70 -1.83
N HIS A 76 5.98 -22.34 -2.14
CA HIS A 76 6.47 -22.00 -3.48
C HIS A 76 7.56 -22.95 -4.00
N SER A 77 7.82 -24.09 -3.35
CA SER A 77 8.90 -25.02 -3.73
C SER A 77 8.79 -25.55 -5.16
N TRP A 78 7.57 -25.62 -5.71
CA TRP A 78 7.29 -26.00 -7.11
C TRP A 78 6.76 -24.85 -7.97
N ASP A 79 6.93 -23.61 -7.50
CA ASP A 79 6.43 -22.43 -8.19
C ASP A 79 7.48 -21.83 -9.14
N ARG A 80 7.35 -22.11 -10.45
CA ARG A 80 8.18 -21.48 -11.50
C ARG A 80 8.08 -19.96 -11.58
N ALA A 81 7.08 -19.34 -10.94
CA ALA A 81 6.99 -17.88 -10.88
C ALA A 81 7.68 -17.27 -9.66
N ALA A 82 8.04 -18.06 -8.63
CA ALA A 82 8.68 -17.55 -7.43
C ALA A 82 10.12 -17.10 -7.72
N PRO A 83 10.50 -15.85 -7.41
CA PRO A 83 11.88 -15.40 -7.46
C PRO A 83 12.58 -15.64 -6.13
N ALA A 84 13.88 -15.39 -6.12
CA ALA A 84 14.70 -15.49 -4.92
C ALA A 84 14.35 -14.44 -3.84
N ASP A 85 14.01 -13.19 -4.22
CA ASP A 85 14.11 -12.04 -3.29
C ASP A 85 12.81 -11.26 -2.97
N THR A 86 11.63 -11.72 -3.37
CA THR A 86 10.37 -10.95 -3.18
C THR A 86 9.47 -11.49 -2.07
N CYS A 87 10.05 -11.96 -0.96
CA CYS A 87 9.32 -12.64 0.10
C CYS A 87 8.14 -11.79 0.63
N VAL A 88 8.32 -10.48 0.83
CA VAL A 88 7.25 -9.61 1.38
C VAL A 88 6.05 -9.50 0.43
N ASN A 89 6.27 -9.28 -0.87
CA ASN A 89 5.18 -9.18 -1.85
C ASN A 89 4.42 -10.50 -1.95
N LEU A 90 5.14 -11.63 -1.85
CA LEU A 90 4.52 -12.96 -1.81
C LEU A 90 3.64 -13.13 -0.58
N VAL A 91 4.13 -12.76 0.62
CA VAL A 91 3.28 -12.79 1.82
C VAL A 91 2.04 -11.94 1.63
N VAL A 92 2.17 -10.72 1.09
CA VAL A 92 1.02 -9.83 0.89
C VAL A 92 0.00 -10.42 -0.09
N VAL A 93 0.40 -11.05 -1.20
CA VAL A 93 -0.57 -11.69 -2.11
C VAL A 93 -1.27 -12.89 -1.47
N TRP A 94 -0.59 -13.64 -0.60
CA TRP A 94 -1.24 -14.69 0.20
C TRP A 94 -2.28 -14.11 1.17
N LEU A 95 -1.95 -13.01 1.86
CA LEU A 95 -2.88 -12.34 2.76
C LEU A 95 -4.08 -11.73 2.00
N LYS A 96 -3.84 -11.16 0.81
CA LYS A 96 -4.90 -10.69 -0.10
C LYS A 96 -5.78 -11.85 -0.57
N ALA A 97 -5.20 -13.01 -0.89
CA ALA A 97 -5.98 -14.20 -1.28
C ALA A 97 -6.81 -14.77 -0.13
N ILE A 98 -6.28 -14.76 1.11
CA ILE A 98 -7.05 -15.14 2.30
C ILE A 98 -8.24 -14.20 2.49
N ALA A 99 -8.00 -12.89 2.45
CA ALA A 99 -9.05 -11.88 2.59
C ALA A 99 -10.10 -11.99 1.46
N GLY A 100 -9.64 -11.97 0.20
CA GLY A 100 -10.49 -11.94 -0.99
C GLY A 100 -11.31 -13.21 -1.23
N ASN A 101 -10.92 -14.35 -0.65
CA ASN A 101 -11.69 -15.59 -0.72
C ASN A 101 -12.77 -15.71 0.37
N ARG A 102 -12.78 -14.84 1.39
CA ARG A 102 -13.85 -14.80 2.40
C ARG A 102 -15.07 -14.13 1.78
N ARG A 103 -16.01 -14.95 1.31
CA ARG A 103 -17.24 -14.48 0.64
C ARG A 103 -18.07 -13.63 1.60
N GLY A 104 -18.71 -12.59 1.07
CA GLY A 104 -19.57 -11.68 1.84
C GLY A 104 -18.83 -10.61 2.65
N GLU A 105 -17.49 -10.58 2.61
CA GLU A 105 -16.71 -9.49 3.20
C GLU A 105 -16.38 -8.43 2.15
N GLY A 106 -16.30 -7.14 2.54
CA GLY A 106 -15.93 -6.00 1.68
C GLY A 106 -14.48 -6.02 1.16
N THR A 107 -13.82 -7.18 1.19
CA THR A 107 -12.44 -7.40 0.72
C THR A 107 -12.37 -8.38 -0.44
N ALA A 108 -13.53 -8.84 -0.94
CA ALA A 108 -13.62 -9.76 -2.07
C ALA A 108 -12.92 -9.16 -3.31
N ASP A 109 -11.96 -9.89 -3.86
CA ASP A 109 -11.16 -9.45 -5.01
C ASP A 109 -11.50 -10.25 -6.27
N GLY A 110 -12.67 -10.91 -6.30
CA GLY A 110 -13.06 -11.78 -7.40
C GLY A 110 -12.06 -12.94 -7.62
N GLY A 111 -11.28 -13.31 -6.61
CA GLY A 111 -10.27 -14.37 -6.67
C GLY A 111 -9.03 -14.00 -7.49
N ALA A 112 -8.75 -12.72 -7.71
CA ALA A 112 -7.61 -12.26 -8.48
C ALA A 112 -6.27 -12.63 -7.82
N ALA A 113 -6.09 -12.33 -6.53
CA ALA A 113 -4.90 -12.69 -5.77
C ALA A 113 -4.77 -14.23 -5.65
N TYR A 114 -5.89 -14.92 -5.41
CA TYR A 114 -5.91 -16.39 -5.37
C TYR A 114 -5.46 -17.02 -6.70
N ALA A 115 -5.81 -16.41 -7.84
CA ALA A 115 -5.42 -16.91 -9.15
C ALA A 115 -3.91 -16.79 -9.41
N MET A 116 -3.20 -15.88 -8.72
CA MET A 116 -1.74 -15.73 -8.80
C MET A 116 -0.97 -16.82 -8.02
N LEU A 117 -1.58 -17.42 -7.00
CA LEU A 117 -0.90 -18.39 -6.12
C LEU A 117 -0.51 -19.70 -6.83
N PRO A 118 0.46 -20.48 -6.31
CA PRO A 118 0.87 -21.74 -6.92
C PRO A 118 -0.29 -22.75 -6.99
N HIS A 119 -0.29 -23.65 -7.98
CA HIS A 119 -1.44 -24.51 -8.28
C HIS A 119 -1.87 -25.39 -7.10
N PHE A 120 -0.91 -26.07 -6.47
CA PHE A 120 -1.17 -27.02 -5.39
C PHE A 120 -1.41 -26.33 -4.06
N THR A 121 -0.52 -25.41 -3.68
CA THR A 121 -0.53 -24.83 -2.35
C THR A 121 -1.64 -23.81 -2.16
N ARG A 122 -2.15 -23.14 -3.21
CA ARG A 122 -3.28 -22.20 -3.07
C ARG A 122 -4.50 -22.83 -2.40
N ARG A 123 -4.70 -24.15 -2.51
CA ARG A 123 -5.83 -24.86 -1.90
C ARG A 123 -5.93 -24.61 -0.39
N VAL A 124 -4.81 -24.38 0.30
CA VAL A 124 -4.80 -24.12 1.75
C VAL A 124 -5.49 -22.82 2.13
N VAL A 125 -5.73 -21.90 1.19
CA VAL A 125 -6.48 -20.64 1.38
C VAL A 125 -7.71 -20.57 0.48
N ALA A 126 -8.17 -21.69 -0.09
CA ALA A 126 -9.40 -21.74 -0.85
C ALA A 126 -10.62 -21.56 0.07
N TRP A 127 -11.78 -21.25 -0.50
CA TRP A 127 -13.03 -21.33 0.24
C TRP A 127 -13.40 -22.82 0.49
N PRO A 128 -13.84 -23.22 1.70
CA PRO A 128 -14.01 -22.42 2.92
C PRO A 128 -12.75 -22.37 3.82
N LEU A 129 -11.66 -23.05 3.48
CA LEU A 129 -10.42 -23.12 4.28
C LEU A 129 -9.81 -21.76 4.66
N CYS A 130 -10.04 -20.70 3.88
CA CYS A 130 -9.65 -19.33 4.23
C CYS A 130 -10.20 -18.84 5.58
N TYR A 131 -11.30 -19.39 6.08
CA TYR A 131 -11.86 -19.06 7.40
C TYR A 131 -11.06 -19.64 8.57
N LEU A 132 -10.23 -20.67 8.32
CA LEU A 132 -9.31 -21.23 9.32
C LEU A 132 -8.17 -20.27 9.70
N TYR A 133 -7.95 -19.21 8.91
CA TYR A 133 -6.95 -18.20 9.21
C TYR A 133 -7.61 -17.08 10.02
N PRO A 134 -7.16 -16.85 11.27
CA PRO A 134 -7.61 -15.70 12.04
C PRO A 134 -7.46 -14.38 11.28
N ARG A 135 -8.40 -13.44 11.49
CA ARG A 135 -8.33 -12.09 10.89
C ARG A 135 -7.03 -11.38 11.23
N LEU A 136 -6.42 -11.69 12.37
CA LEU A 136 -5.10 -11.18 12.74
C LEU A 136 -4.04 -11.46 11.67
N HIS A 137 -4.16 -12.45 10.79
CA HIS A 137 -3.12 -12.63 9.77
C HIS A 137 -3.19 -11.59 8.64
N HIS A 138 -4.40 -11.20 8.24
CA HIS A 138 -4.64 -10.50 6.98
C HIS A 138 -5.38 -9.17 7.12
N ALA A 139 -5.97 -8.85 8.28
CA ALA A 139 -6.82 -7.67 8.47
C ALA A 139 -6.13 -6.35 8.09
N ASN A 140 -4.86 -6.17 8.43
CA ASN A 140 -4.12 -4.95 8.04
C ASN A 140 -3.97 -4.80 6.53
N VAL A 141 -3.87 -5.92 5.80
CA VAL A 141 -3.83 -5.91 4.33
C VAL A 141 -5.24 -5.66 3.79
N ALA A 142 -6.25 -6.33 4.35
CA ALA A 142 -7.66 -6.16 4.01
C ALA A 142 -8.13 -4.71 4.17
N LEU A 143 -7.89 -4.08 5.32
CA LEU A 143 -8.25 -2.70 5.63
C LEU A 143 -7.70 -1.72 4.60
N ARG A 144 -6.38 -1.76 4.37
CA ARG A 144 -5.72 -0.86 3.42
C ARG A 144 -6.15 -1.15 1.99
N THR A 145 -6.40 -2.42 1.66
CA THR A 145 -6.87 -2.81 0.34
C THR A 145 -8.25 -2.23 0.07
N ALA A 146 -9.20 -2.45 0.99
CA ALA A 146 -10.57 -1.97 0.87
C ALA A 146 -10.65 -0.43 0.88
N TYR A 147 -9.88 0.24 1.73
CA TYR A 147 -9.81 1.70 1.74
C TYR A 147 -9.38 2.24 0.37
N LEU A 148 -8.24 1.76 -0.14
CA LEU A 148 -7.72 2.22 -1.43
C LEU A 148 -8.63 1.83 -2.59
N ASP A 149 -9.24 0.65 -2.56
CA ASP A 149 -10.21 0.23 -3.58
C ASP A 149 -11.40 1.20 -3.60
N GLN A 150 -11.94 1.59 -2.43
CA GLN A 150 -13.02 2.58 -2.33
C GLN A 150 -12.59 3.96 -2.86
N GLN A 151 -11.40 4.44 -2.51
CA GLN A 151 -10.95 5.76 -3.00
C GLN A 151 -10.69 5.76 -4.50
N VAL A 152 -10.10 4.69 -5.04
CA VAL A 152 -9.89 4.56 -6.49
C VAL A 152 -11.23 4.49 -7.21
N GLU A 153 -12.19 3.69 -6.73
CA GLU A 153 -13.52 3.58 -7.30
C GLU A 153 -14.26 4.93 -7.30
N ARG A 154 -14.18 5.67 -6.18
CA ARG A 154 -14.75 7.03 -6.06
C ARG A 154 -14.14 7.99 -7.06
N GLU A 155 -12.81 8.02 -7.19
CA GLU A 155 -12.12 8.92 -8.11
C GLU A 155 -12.42 8.62 -9.58
N LEU A 156 -12.47 7.34 -9.94
CA LEU A 156 -12.81 6.89 -11.29
C LEU A 156 -14.28 7.17 -11.62
N SER A 157 -15.20 6.88 -10.68
CA SER A 157 -16.62 7.21 -10.85
C SER A 157 -16.85 8.71 -11.00
N ALA A 158 -16.18 9.53 -10.19
CA ALA A 158 -16.27 10.99 -10.27
C ALA A 158 -15.63 11.54 -11.56
N ALA A 159 -14.67 10.84 -12.16
CA ALA A 159 -14.12 11.20 -13.47
C ALA A 159 -15.12 10.93 -14.61
N GLY A 160 -16.03 9.95 -14.45
CA GLY A 160 -16.93 9.50 -15.49
C GLY A 160 -16.16 9.06 -16.74
N GLN A 161 -16.48 9.66 -17.88
CA GLN A 161 -15.82 9.37 -19.15
C GLN A 161 -14.50 10.13 -19.36
N ARG A 162 -14.09 10.98 -18.42
CA ARG A 162 -12.82 11.72 -18.54
C ARG A 162 -11.64 10.74 -18.49
N PRO A 163 -10.70 10.79 -19.47
CA PRO A 163 -9.53 9.95 -19.45
C PRO A 163 -8.77 10.10 -18.13
N THR A 164 -8.56 8.96 -17.46
CA THR A 164 -7.87 8.91 -16.16
C THR A 164 -6.70 7.96 -16.24
N ARG A 165 -5.52 8.45 -15.84
CA ARG A 165 -4.32 7.64 -15.74
C ARG A 165 -4.11 7.22 -14.29
N VAL A 166 -4.25 5.94 -14.00
CA VAL A 166 -3.97 5.38 -12.68
C VAL A 166 -2.55 4.86 -12.64
N VAL A 167 -1.73 5.38 -11.74
CA VAL A 167 -0.32 4.98 -11.57
C VAL A 167 -0.12 4.40 -10.17
N VAL A 168 0.13 3.09 -10.10
CA VAL A 168 0.38 2.39 -8.84
C VAL A 168 1.89 2.38 -8.56
N LEU A 169 2.29 3.02 -7.45
CA LEU A 169 3.68 3.13 -7.02
C LEU A 169 4.04 1.99 -6.07
N GLY A 170 5.15 1.29 -6.33
CA GLY A 170 5.53 0.11 -5.56
C GLY A 170 4.46 -0.97 -5.69
N ALA A 171 4.03 -1.24 -6.93
CA ALA A 171 2.83 -2.02 -7.23
C ALA A 171 2.83 -3.46 -6.71
N GLY A 172 3.98 -4.03 -6.31
CA GLY A 172 4.10 -5.37 -5.76
C GLY A 172 3.33 -6.38 -6.58
N PHE A 173 2.39 -7.10 -5.95
CA PHE A 173 1.40 -7.95 -6.64
C PHE A 173 -0.03 -7.42 -6.47
N ASP A 174 -0.19 -6.11 -6.55
CA ASP A 174 -1.50 -5.46 -6.64
C ASP A 174 -2.32 -6.04 -7.81
N THR A 175 -3.62 -6.21 -7.60
CA THR A 175 -4.58 -6.75 -8.56
C THR A 175 -5.62 -5.72 -8.99
N ARG A 176 -5.56 -4.47 -8.52
CA ARG A 176 -6.52 -3.41 -8.83
C ARG A 176 -6.72 -3.20 -10.32
N ALA A 177 -5.64 -3.16 -11.11
CA ALA A 177 -5.74 -2.99 -12.56
C ALA A 177 -6.60 -4.08 -13.23
N LEU A 178 -6.52 -5.33 -12.76
CA LEU A 178 -7.34 -6.42 -13.29
C LEU A 178 -8.83 -6.33 -12.90
N ARG A 179 -9.11 -5.82 -11.69
CA ARG A 179 -10.45 -5.84 -11.11
C ARG A 179 -11.22 -4.56 -11.40
N LEU A 180 -10.59 -3.42 -11.17
CA LEU A 180 -11.18 -2.10 -11.33
C LEU A 180 -11.02 -1.60 -12.78
N GLY A 181 -9.97 -2.01 -13.49
CA GLY A 181 -9.81 -1.65 -14.91
C GLY A 181 -10.94 -2.16 -15.79
N ALA A 182 -11.53 -3.31 -15.46
CA ALA A 182 -12.67 -3.87 -16.19
C ALA A 182 -13.94 -3.02 -16.10
N ALA A 183 -14.11 -2.28 -14.99
CA ALA A 183 -15.29 -1.47 -14.72
C ALA A 183 -15.18 -0.05 -15.28
N HIS A 184 -13.95 0.42 -15.56
CA HIS A 184 -13.68 1.81 -15.90
C HIS A 184 -12.90 1.92 -17.23
N ALA A 185 -13.62 1.89 -18.36
CA ALA A 185 -13.01 1.94 -19.69
C ALA A 185 -12.22 3.24 -19.98
N SER A 186 -12.55 4.34 -19.30
CA SER A 186 -11.83 5.61 -19.37
C SER A 186 -10.51 5.61 -18.58
N ALA A 187 -10.27 4.57 -17.76
CA ALA A 187 -9.08 4.42 -16.95
C ALA A 187 -8.01 3.59 -17.66
N SER A 188 -6.80 4.15 -17.76
CA SER A 188 -5.63 3.40 -18.18
C SER A 188 -4.67 3.23 -17.01
N TRP A 189 -4.02 2.07 -16.92
CA TRP A 189 -3.24 1.69 -15.75
C TRP A 189 -1.74 1.60 -16.04
N ALA A 190 -0.95 2.12 -15.11
CA ALA A 190 0.49 1.94 -15.04
C ALA A 190 0.89 1.43 -13.66
N GLU A 191 1.94 0.63 -13.65
CA GLU A 191 2.57 0.13 -12.43
C GLU A 191 4.07 0.41 -12.47
N VAL A 192 4.58 0.99 -11.39
CA VAL A 192 5.99 1.30 -11.22
C VAL A 192 6.55 0.50 -10.05
N ASP A 193 7.57 -0.32 -10.29
CA ASP A 193 8.24 -1.12 -9.26
C ASP A 193 9.63 -1.57 -9.73
N LEU A 194 10.38 -2.25 -8.84
CA LEU A 194 11.67 -2.85 -9.15
C LEU A 194 11.57 -3.81 -10.35
N PRO A 195 12.60 -3.87 -11.21
CA PRO A 195 12.62 -4.74 -12.39
C PRO A 195 12.23 -6.20 -12.08
N ASP A 196 12.80 -6.78 -11.03
CA ASP A 196 12.54 -8.18 -10.65
C ASP A 196 11.11 -8.40 -10.17
N VAL A 197 10.53 -7.41 -9.47
CA VAL A 197 9.13 -7.46 -9.01
C VAL A 197 8.19 -7.42 -10.20
N ILE A 198 8.44 -6.56 -11.19
CA ILE A 198 7.66 -6.50 -12.43
C ILE A 198 7.78 -7.79 -13.22
N ALA A 199 9.01 -8.31 -13.41
CA ALA A 199 9.25 -9.55 -14.13
C ALA A 199 8.48 -10.72 -13.50
N GLN A 200 8.48 -10.81 -12.17
CA GLN A 200 7.68 -11.78 -11.44
C GLN A 200 6.18 -11.53 -11.58
N LYS A 201 5.74 -10.29 -11.40
CA LYS A 201 4.32 -9.95 -11.48
C LYS A 201 3.75 -10.35 -12.84
N LYS A 202 4.47 -10.11 -13.93
CA LYS A 202 4.10 -10.58 -15.28
C LYS A 202 3.88 -12.10 -15.33
N ARG A 203 4.75 -12.91 -14.69
CA ARG A 203 4.56 -14.38 -14.61
C ARG A 203 3.33 -14.76 -13.79
N LEU A 204 3.08 -14.08 -12.67
CA LEU A 204 1.90 -14.30 -11.82
C LEU A 204 0.60 -13.88 -12.51
N LEU A 205 0.61 -12.75 -13.23
CA LEU A 205 -0.50 -12.26 -14.04
C LEU A 205 -0.79 -13.21 -15.19
N ALA A 206 0.22 -13.65 -15.95
CA ALA A 206 0.02 -14.63 -17.02
C ALA A 206 -0.64 -15.92 -16.49
N ARG A 207 -0.25 -16.38 -15.30
CA ARG A 207 -0.92 -17.49 -14.61
C ARG A 207 -2.37 -17.16 -14.23
N ALA A 208 -2.61 -15.99 -13.66
CA ALA A 208 -3.95 -15.56 -13.27
C ALA A 208 -4.87 -15.47 -14.49
N SER A 209 -4.42 -14.85 -15.59
CA SER A 209 -5.12 -14.73 -16.86
C SER A 209 -5.48 -16.10 -17.45
N ARG A 210 -4.56 -17.08 -17.43
CA ARG A 210 -4.88 -18.46 -17.89
C ARG A 210 -5.99 -19.12 -17.08
N ARG A 211 -6.08 -18.82 -15.79
CA ARG A 211 -7.06 -19.44 -14.86
C ARG A 211 -8.38 -18.68 -14.81
N ARG A 212 -8.35 -17.38 -15.11
CA ARG A 212 -9.49 -16.47 -15.08
C ARG A 212 -9.37 -15.49 -16.26
N PRO A 213 -9.65 -15.92 -17.50
CA PRO A 213 -9.53 -15.08 -18.69
C PRO A 213 -10.31 -13.77 -18.60
N GLN A 214 -11.47 -13.79 -17.92
CA GLN A 214 -12.30 -12.62 -17.69
C GLN A 214 -11.60 -11.50 -16.90
N LEU A 215 -10.64 -11.83 -16.03
CA LEU A 215 -9.85 -10.81 -15.32
C LEU A 215 -8.82 -10.12 -16.22
N ALA A 216 -8.47 -10.75 -17.34
CA ALA A 216 -7.52 -10.20 -18.30
C ALA A 216 -8.21 -9.44 -19.45
N ALA A 217 -9.53 -9.56 -19.57
CA ALA A 217 -10.31 -8.92 -20.64
C ALA A 217 -10.19 -7.39 -20.62
N ALA A 218 -9.97 -6.80 -19.44
CA ALA A 218 -9.73 -5.37 -19.26
C ALA A 218 -8.36 -4.86 -19.76
N GLY A 219 -7.49 -5.77 -20.20
CA GLY A 219 -6.10 -5.47 -20.49
C GLY A 219 -5.21 -5.52 -19.24
N LEU A 220 -3.91 -5.69 -19.48
CA LEU A 220 -2.89 -5.60 -18.42
C LEU A 220 -2.41 -4.15 -18.29
N PRO A 221 -2.00 -3.71 -17.08
CA PRO A 221 -1.38 -2.40 -16.93
C PRO A 221 -0.07 -2.34 -17.73
N SER A 222 0.31 -1.12 -18.12
CA SER A 222 1.68 -0.88 -18.58
C SER A 222 2.65 -0.96 -17.40
N PHE A 223 3.82 -1.58 -17.60
CA PHE A 223 4.80 -1.83 -16.55
C PHE A 223 6.05 -0.99 -16.75
N HIS A 224 6.46 -0.26 -15.71
CA HIS A 224 7.59 0.67 -15.74
C HIS A 224 8.59 0.28 -14.64
N ALA A 225 9.73 -0.27 -15.04
CA ALA A 225 10.71 -0.82 -14.11
C ALA A 225 11.64 0.27 -13.57
N ALA A 226 11.63 0.51 -12.26
CA ALA A 226 12.52 1.46 -11.60
C ALA A 226 12.76 1.12 -10.12
N ASN A 227 13.95 1.46 -9.65
CA ASN A 227 14.22 1.55 -8.22
C ASN A 227 13.72 2.90 -7.70
N LEU A 228 12.61 2.91 -6.97
CA LEU A 228 12.00 4.14 -6.44
C LEU A 228 12.84 4.85 -5.35
N SER A 229 13.92 4.22 -4.87
CA SER A 229 14.93 4.86 -4.02
C SER A 229 15.95 5.70 -4.81
N ASP A 230 16.05 5.49 -6.12
CA ASP A 230 16.87 6.30 -7.02
C ASP A 230 15.98 7.40 -7.63
N ALA A 231 16.26 8.67 -7.31
CA ALA A 231 15.43 9.79 -7.74
C ALA A 231 15.39 9.95 -9.27
N GLY A 232 16.48 9.68 -9.97
CA GLY A 232 16.55 9.79 -11.42
C GLY A 232 15.73 8.69 -12.09
N ALA A 233 15.93 7.43 -11.65
CA ALA A 233 15.17 6.29 -12.16
C ALA A 233 13.66 6.43 -11.84
N ALA A 234 13.32 6.85 -10.63
CA ALA A 234 11.94 7.09 -10.22
C ALA A 234 11.27 8.16 -11.11
N ARG A 235 11.95 9.28 -11.34
CA ARG A 235 11.43 10.36 -12.19
C ARG A 235 11.23 9.93 -13.64
N SER A 236 12.17 9.19 -14.23
CA SER A 236 12.02 8.66 -15.60
C SER A 236 10.83 7.70 -15.71
N ALA A 237 10.70 6.76 -14.77
CA ALA A 237 9.59 5.81 -14.80
C ALA A 237 8.24 6.47 -14.52
N LEU A 238 8.17 7.47 -13.64
CA LEU A 238 6.97 8.28 -13.43
C LEU A 238 6.57 9.03 -14.70
N ARG A 239 7.54 9.65 -15.35
CA ARG A 239 7.36 10.35 -16.62
C ARG A 239 6.76 9.45 -17.69
N GLU A 240 7.34 8.27 -17.88
CA GLU A 240 6.87 7.26 -18.83
C GLU A 240 5.51 6.70 -18.44
N ALA A 241 5.32 6.35 -17.16
CA ALA A 241 4.06 5.83 -16.62
C ALA A 241 2.91 6.80 -16.83
N VAL A 242 3.15 8.08 -16.55
CA VAL A 242 2.21 9.15 -16.79
C VAL A 242 1.96 9.27 -18.29
N ARG A 243 2.96 9.45 -19.15
CA ARG A 243 2.76 9.72 -20.60
C ARG A 243 2.29 8.51 -21.42
N ALA A 244 2.46 7.29 -20.95
CA ALA A 244 1.99 6.10 -21.64
C ALA A 244 0.45 6.05 -21.71
N GLY A 245 -0.10 5.50 -22.81
CA GLY A 245 -1.54 5.33 -23.01
C GLY A 245 -2.11 5.85 -24.34
N GLY A 246 -1.32 6.60 -25.12
CA GLY A 246 -1.76 7.18 -26.39
C GLY A 246 -2.76 8.35 -26.20
N GLY A 247 -2.72 9.34 -27.08
CA GLY A 247 -3.56 10.55 -27.00
C GLY A 247 -2.89 11.73 -26.31
N ASP A 248 -3.46 12.92 -26.51
CA ASP A 248 -3.01 14.15 -25.84
C ASP A 248 -3.20 14.00 -24.33
N ALA A 249 -2.11 14.14 -23.59
CA ALA A 249 -2.12 14.07 -22.13
C ALA A 249 -2.81 15.28 -21.50
N ARG A 250 -3.11 16.33 -22.30
CA ARG A 250 -3.75 17.55 -21.86
C ARG A 250 -5.16 17.29 -21.34
N GLY A 251 -5.41 17.75 -20.11
CA GLY A 251 -6.74 17.70 -19.49
C GLY A 251 -7.13 16.34 -18.87
N ARG A 252 -6.29 15.31 -19.00
CA ARG A 252 -6.53 14.03 -18.31
C ARG A 252 -6.35 14.15 -16.80
N ARG A 253 -6.98 13.27 -16.03
CA ARG A 253 -6.73 13.13 -14.59
C ARG A 253 -5.59 12.13 -14.37
N VAL A 254 -4.74 12.37 -13.38
CA VAL A 254 -3.73 11.41 -12.92
C VAL A 254 -4.05 11.03 -11.48
N LEU A 255 -4.25 9.75 -11.22
CA LEU A 255 -4.47 9.18 -9.90
C LEU A 255 -3.27 8.30 -9.53
N TYR A 256 -2.49 8.74 -8.55
CA TYR A 256 -1.46 7.93 -7.94
C TYR A 256 -2.04 7.09 -6.81
N VAL A 257 -1.62 5.83 -6.74
CA VAL A 257 -1.98 4.89 -5.66
C VAL A 257 -0.69 4.43 -4.98
N CYS A 258 -0.58 4.63 -3.68
CA CYS A 258 0.61 4.28 -2.90
C CYS A 258 0.25 3.41 -1.68
N GLU A 259 0.55 2.11 -1.75
CA GLU A 259 0.28 1.16 -0.68
C GLU A 259 1.57 0.58 -0.10
N ALA A 260 1.92 0.94 1.14
CA ALA A 260 3.04 0.35 1.87
C ALA A 260 4.42 0.46 1.21
N LEU A 261 4.67 1.52 0.43
CA LEU A 261 5.93 1.82 -0.23
C LEU A 261 6.80 2.78 0.59
N LEU A 262 6.25 3.93 1.00
CA LEU A 262 7.02 5.04 1.59
C LEU A 262 7.75 4.61 2.87
N ILE A 263 7.19 3.65 3.62
CA ILE A 263 7.86 3.01 4.77
C ILE A 263 9.23 2.39 4.48
N TYR A 264 9.53 2.07 3.22
CA TYR A 264 10.80 1.45 2.80
C TYR A 264 11.79 2.46 2.22
N LEU A 265 11.36 3.71 2.02
CA LEU A 265 12.20 4.76 1.48
C LEU A 265 12.75 5.63 2.61
N PRO A 266 14.05 5.99 2.58
CA PRO A 266 14.57 7.12 3.33
C PRO A 266 13.71 8.37 3.13
N GLU A 267 13.51 9.16 4.19
CA GLU A 267 12.63 10.33 4.16
C GLU A 267 12.90 11.30 2.99
N PRO A 268 14.17 11.65 2.65
CA PRO A 268 14.44 12.52 1.51
C PRO A 268 13.99 11.92 0.17
N GLN A 269 14.10 10.60 0.01
CA GLN A 269 13.71 9.89 -1.21
C GLN A 269 12.20 9.79 -1.32
N ALA A 270 11.50 9.51 -0.22
CA ALA A 270 10.04 9.51 -0.19
C ALA A 270 9.47 10.90 -0.52
N ALA A 271 10.04 11.97 0.05
CA ALA A 271 9.63 13.34 -0.26
C ALA A 271 9.93 13.71 -1.72
N ALA A 272 11.08 13.30 -2.27
CA ALA A 272 11.42 13.52 -3.67
C ALA A 272 10.50 12.76 -4.63
N LEU A 273 10.07 11.54 -4.26
CA LEU A 273 9.12 10.75 -5.04
C LEU A 273 7.75 11.43 -5.12
N LEU A 274 7.24 11.95 -4.00
CA LEU A 274 5.96 12.68 -3.95
C LEU A 274 6.01 13.93 -4.84
N ARG A 275 7.07 14.74 -4.74
CA ARG A 275 7.29 15.91 -5.61
C ARG A 275 7.35 15.51 -7.08
N SER A 276 8.15 14.50 -7.41
CA SER A 276 8.31 14.03 -8.79
C SER A 276 6.99 13.55 -9.38
N ALA A 277 6.13 12.90 -8.59
CA ALA A 277 4.82 12.44 -9.05
C ALA A 277 3.93 13.64 -9.46
N VAL A 278 3.89 14.70 -8.65
CA VAL A 278 3.13 15.91 -8.95
C VAL A 278 3.72 16.65 -10.15
N GLU A 279 5.03 16.85 -10.18
CA GLU A 279 5.74 17.56 -11.24
C GLU A 279 5.61 16.86 -12.61
N GLU A 280 5.77 15.53 -12.67
CA GLU A 280 5.67 14.80 -13.94
C GLU A 280 4.22 14.72 -14.44
N ALA A 281 3.23 14.65 -13.54
CA ALA A 281 1.82 14.76 -13.93
C ALA A 281 1.49 16.16 -14.47
N ALA A 282 1.95 17.22 -13.78
CA ALA A 282 1.78 18.60 -14.20
C ALA A 282 2.47 18.89 -15.55
N GLY A 283 3.72 18.45 -15.70
CA GLY A 283 4.50 18.59 -16.94
C GLY A 283 3.99 17.73 -18.10
N ALA A 284 3.09 16.79 -17.84
CA ALA A 284 2.33 16.09 -18.87
C ALA A 284 0.98 16.76 -19.18
N GLY A 285 0.66 17.92 -18.59
CA GLY A 285 -0.58 18.64 -18.85
C GLY A 285 -1.82 18.05 -18.15
N ALA A 286 -1.63 17.28 -17.08
CA ALA A 286 -2.75 16.73 -16.30
C ALA A 286 -3.64 17.85 -15.74
N GLY A 287 -4.94 17.76 -15.99
CA GLY A 287 -5.94 18.72 -15.50
C GLY A 287 -6.27 18.56 -14.02
N ALA A 288 -6.01 17.38 -13.46
CA ALA A 288 -6.10 17.11 -12.02
C ALA A 288 -5.11 16.03 -11.62
N VAL A 289 -4.56 16.14 -10.40
CA VAL A 289 -3.69 15.12 -9.81
C VAL A 289 -4.22 14.76 -8.43
N THR A 290 -4.49 13.47 -8.24
CA THR A 290 -4.94 12.88 -6.98
C THR A 290 -3.89 11.87 -6.50
N PHE A 291 -3.63 11.82 -5.20
CA PHE A 291 -2.72 10.88 -4.55
C PHE A 291 -3.45 10.14 -3.42
N ALA A 292 -3.87 8.90 -3.69
CA ALA A 292 -4.50 8.02 -2.70
C ALA A 292 -3.43 7.13 -2.05
N PHE A 293 -3.38 7.10 -0.71
CA PHE A 293 -2.33 6.38 0.01
C PHE A 293 -2.82 5.60 1.21
N ALA A 294 -2.08 4.54 1.54
CA ALA A 294 -2.19 3.76 2.77
C ALA A 294 -0.79 3.42 3.31
N ASP A 295 -0.10 4.43 3.84
CA ASP A 295 1.34 4.41 4.06
C ASP A 295 1.83 5.19 5.30
N LYS A 296 3.15 5.28 5.49
CA LYS A 296 3.81 6.18 6.44
C LYS A 296 4.41 7.35 5.67
N LEU A 297 3.92 8.57 5.94
CA LEU A 297 4.49 9.79 5.38
C LEU A 297 5.86 10.10 6.03
N PRO A 298 6.80 10.75 5.31
CA PRO A 298 8.20 10.86 5.72
C PRO A 298 8.39 11.59 7.06
N ALA A 299 7.79 12.76 7.24
CA ALA A 299 7.98 13.57 8.45
C ALA A 299 7.06 13.21 9.62
N MET A 300 6.23 12.17 9.50
CA MET A 300 5.40 11.67 10.60
C MET A 300 6.28 10.90 11.58
N ARG A 301 7.03 11.64 12.41
CA ARG A 301 7.93 11.11 13.44
C ARG A 301 7.18 10.12 14.33
N GLU A 302 7.74 8.93 14.49
CA GLU A 302 7.37 8.03 15.59
C GLU A 302 7.95 8.62 16.88
N GLY A 303 7.27 9.60 17.46
CA GLY A 303 7.64 10.25 18.70
C GLY A 303 8.85 11.19 18.59
N ARG A 304 8.60 12.50 18.62
CA ARG A 304 9.41 13.28 19.58
C ARG A 304 9.13 12.63 20.93
N GLY A 305 10.19 12.31 21.68
CA GLY A 305 10.05 11.73 23.01
C GLY A 305 8.96 12.47 23.76
N TYR A 306 8.02 11.71 24.33
CA TYR A 306 7.14 12.22 25.35
C TYR A 306 8.03 12.91 26.39
N SER A 307 8.03 14.24 26.38
CA SER A 307 8.46 14.99 27.55
C SER A 307 7.29 14.83 28.50
N PRO A 308 7.43 14.17 29.67
CA PRO A 308 6.35 14.14 30.63
C PRO A 308 5.93 15.58 30.86
N GLY A 309 4.67 15.89 30.52
CA GLY A 309 4.04 17.08 31.08
C GLY A 309 4.13 16.96 32.60
N PRO A 310 4.11 18.09 33.33
CA PRO A 310 4.05 18.05 34.78
C PRO A 310 2.93 17.09 35.22
N PRO A 311 3.14 16.31 36.29
CA PRO A 311 2.17 15.32 36.74
C PRO A 311 0.79 15.97 36.84
N GLU A 312 -0.17 15.32 36.18
CA GLU A 312 -1.57 15.70 36.19
C GLU A 312 -2.03 15.80 37.66
N GLU A 313 -2.47 16.99 38.06
CA GLU A 313 -2.98 17.25 39.41
C GLU A 313 -4.16 16.31 39.69
N LEU A 314 -4.12 15.70 40.88
CA LEU A 314 -5.13 14.78 41.38
C LEU A 314 -6.54 15.40 41.33
N PRO A 315 -7.58 14.60 41.06
CA PRO A 315 -8.95 15.12 40.91
C PRO A 315 -9.49 15.63 42.25
N GLY A 316 -9.74 16.94 42.35
CA GLY A 316 -10.31 17.55 43.55
C GLY A 316 -10.77 19.01 43.48
N THR A 317 -10.44 19.76 42.43
CA THR A 317 -10.84 21.18 42.33
C THR A 317 -12.05 21.38 41.41
N PRO A 318 -13.19 21.92 41.91
CA PRO A 318 -14.34 22.22 41.08
C PRO A 318 -14.06 23.37 40.11
N ARG A 319 -14.07 23.09 38.81
CA ARG A 319 -13.92 24.10 37.76
C ARG A 319 -15.21 24.92 37.62
N ARG A 320 -15.10 26.24 37.78
CA ARG A 320 -16.15 27.22 37.50
C ARG A 320 -16.61 27.11 36.04
N ALA A 321 -17.93 26.98 35.85
CA ALA A 321 -18.57 27.03 34.54
C ALA A 321 -18.47 28.46 33.98
N ALA A 322 -17.85 28.60 32.81
CA ALA A 322 -17.86 29.84 32.02
C ALA A 322 -18.63 29.61 30.72
N GLY A 323 -19.44 30.62 30.39
CA GLY A 323 -20.46 30.70 29.33
C GLY A 323 -20.06 30.22 27.93
N GLY A 324 -21.10 29.84 27.19
CA GLY A 324 -21.01 29.25 25.86
C GLY A 324 -20.54 30.22 24.79
N ALA A 325 -19.61 29.73 23.98
CA ALA A 325 -19.29 30.23 22.67
C ALA A 325 -19.63 29.13 21.66
N GLY A 326 -20.19 29.51 20.51
CA GLY A 326 -20.64 28.59 19.47
C GLY A 326 -19.59 27.52 19.16
N ALA A 327 -20.05 26.26 19.07
CA ALA A 327 -19.21 25.10 18.88
C ALA A 327 -18.46 25.18 17.54
N ALA A 328 -17.27 25.80 17.57
CA ALA A 328 -16.25 25.52 16.57
C ALA A 328 -16.05 24.00 16.56
N GLY A 329 -16.09 23.40 15.36
CA GLY A 329 -15.82 21.97 15.21
C GLY A 329 -14.51 21.59 15.91
N PRO A 330 -14.37 20.33 16.37
CA PRO A 330 -13.16 19.88 17.04
C PRO A 330 -11.95 20.23 16.18
N ALA A 331 -10.94 20.87 16.78
CA ALA A 331 -9.70 21.19 16.07
C ALA A 331 -9.13 19.92 15.42
N PRO A 332 -8.58 20.00 14.19
CA PRO A 332 -8.06 18.83 13.49
C PRO A 332 -7.00 18.16 14.36
N SER A 333 -7.03 16.83 14.40
CA SER A 333 -6.04 16.05 15.18
C SER A 333 -4.62 16.47 14.81
N SER A 334 -3.72 16.46 15.80
CA SER A 334 -2.29 16.78 15.57
C SER A 334 -1.69 15.97 14.42
N ALA A 335 -2.15 14.72 14.27
CA ALA A 335 -1.74 13.82 13.20
C ALA A 335 -2.17 14.27 11.79
N PHE A 336 -3.37 14.86 11.65
CA PHE A 336 -3.81 15.43 10.37
C PHE A 336 -2.95 16.62 9.98
N ALA A 337 -2.72 17.56 10.91
CA ALA A 337 -1.93 18.76 10.65
C ALA A 337 -0.49 18.41 10.21
N ASP A 338 0.15 17.44 10.88
CA ASP A 338 1.48 16.95 10.51
C ASP A 338 1.49 16.32 9.11
N ALA A 339 0.50 15.48 8.80
CA ALA A 339 0.38 14.82 7.50
C ALA A 339 0.11 15.82 6.36
N ALA A 340 -0.80 16.77 6.58
CA ALA A 340 -1.11 17.84 5.64
C ALA A 340 0.10 18.75 5.40
N ALA A 341 0.85 19.11 6.46
CA ALA A 341 2.07 19.90 6.33
C ALA A 341 3.14 19.17 5.51
N GLU A 342 3.28 17.86 5.68
CA GLU A 342 4.21 17.05 4.91
C GLU A 342 3.82 16.95 3.43
N LEU A 343 2.55 16.67 3.13
CA LEU A 343 2.04 16.61 1.75
C LEU A 343 2.12 17.97 1.05
N ARG A 344 1.92 19.07 1.78
CA ARG A 344 2.04 20.43 1.23
C ARG A 344 3.43 20.73 0.69
N LYS A 345 4.49 20.14 1.26
CA LYS A 345 5.88 20.25 0.72
C LYS A 345 6.03 19.62 -0.67
N ALA A 346 5.11 18.74 -1.06
CA ALA A 346 5.04 18.16 -2.40
C ALA A 346 4.02 18.84 -3.31
N GLY A 347 3.42 19.95 -2.88
CA GLY A 347 2.34 20.61 -3.63
C GLY A 347 1.01 19.88 -3.55
N LEU A 348 0.76 19.12 -2.47
CA LEU A 348 -0.48 18.37 -2.25
C LEU A 348 -1.25 18.91 -1.03
N ALA A 349 -2.56 19.08 -1.15
CA ALA A 349 -3.51 19.29 -0.06
C ALA A 349 -4.17 17.97 0.34
N LEU A 350 -4.08 17.59 1.61
CA LEU A 350 -4.77 16.43 2.17
C LEU A 350 -6.25 16.74 2.40
N GLU A 351 -7.14 15.85 1.96
CA GLU A 351 -8.58 15.94 2.19
C GLU A 351 -8.93 15.40 3.58
N GLU A 352 -9.54 16.24 4.42
CA GLU A 352 -9.85 15.91 5.81
C GLU A 352 -10.88 14.78 5.92
N GLU A 353 -11.87 14.77 5.03
CA GLU A 353 -12.97 13.79 5.02
C GLU A 353 -12.50 12.38 4.66
N THR A 354 -11.35 12.26 4.00
CA THR A 354 -10.77 10.97 3.61
C THR A 354 -9.70 10.49 4.58
N TRP A 355 -9.27 11.35 5.49
CA TRP A 355 -8.18 11.06 6.40
C TRP A 355 -8.60 10.03 7.45
N GLN A 356 -7.85 8.93 7.47
CA GLN A 356 -7.96 7.91 8.49
C GLN A 356 -6.59 7.83 9.17
N PRO A 357 -6.40 8.49 10.32
CA PRO A 357 -5.17 8.39 11.08
C PRO A 357 -5.01 6.94 11.50
N LYS A 358 -3.76 6.47 11.52
CA LYS A 358 -3.41 5.07 11.73
C LYS A 358 -4.05 4.46 13.00
N PRO A 359 -5.06 3.58 12.89
CA PRO A 359 -5.52 2.82 14.04
C PRO A 359 -4.60 1.61 14.26
N GLY A 360 -3.89 1.56 15.39
CA GLY A 360 -3.06 0.41 15.75
C GLY A 360 -2.02 0.00 14.68
N LEU A 361 -2.20 -1.18 14.07
CA LEU A 361 -1.25 -1.77 13.10
C LEU A 361 -1.42 -1.29 11.65
N ALA A 362 -2.53 -0.60 11.35
CA ALA A 362 -2.79 -0.07 10.02
C ALA A 362 -1.79 1.05 9.65
N ARG A 363 -1.99 1.69 8.51
CA ARG A 363 -1.17 2.83 8.06
C ARG A 363 -2.03 4.08 8.03
N HIS A 364 -1.40 5.25 7.92
CA HIS A 364 -2.19 6.45 7.63
C HIS A 364 -2.80 6.27 6.27
N MET A 365 -4.09 6.57 6.15
CA MET A 365 -4.80 6.48 4.88
C MET A 365 -5.42 7.83 4.57
N GLY A 366 -5.34 8.25 3.31
CA GLY A 366 -5.81 9.56 2.90
C GLY A 366 -5.83 9.70 1.38
N VAL A 367 -6.53 10.74 0.94
CA VAL A 367 -6.50 11.26 -0.42
C VAL A 367 -5.96 12.68 -0.35
N ALA A 368 -5.00 12.99 -1.22
CA ALA A 368 -4.48 14.33 -1.36
C ALA A 368 -4.59 14.80 -2.83
N ARG A 369 -4.81 16.10 -3.05
CA ARG A 369 -4.90 16.69 -4.40
C ARG A 369 -3.82 17.73 -4.61
N ARG A 370 -3.39 17.90 -5.86
CA ARG A 370 -2.46 18.98 -6.22
C ARG A 370 -3.10 20.35 -5.92
N LEU A 371 -2.29 21.23 -5.32
CA LEU A 371 -2.57 22.64 -5.05
C LEU A 371 -2.61 23.51 -6.31
#